data_AF-A0A3D0UJV6-F1
#
_entry.id   AF-A0A3D0UJV6-F1
#
_cell.length_a   1.000
_cell.length_b   1.000
_cell.length_c   1.000
_cell.angle_alpha   90.00
_cell.angle_beta   90.00
_cell.angle_gamma   90.00
#
_symmetry.space_group_name_H-M   'P 1'
#
loop_
_entity.id
_entity.type
_entity.pdbx_description
1 polymer ?
#
loop_
_entity_poly.entity_id
_entity_poly.type
_entity_poly.pdbx_seq_one_letter_code
_entity_poly.pdbx_strand_id
1 'polypeptide(L)'
;MACDATNPKAVSELRRRKLRVDKPFALMMANMESIQAHCQLTRAEQALLESRERPIVILERLPDSTISVDVAPGQHTLGVMLPYTPLHHLLLKPAADFPEAL
;
A
#
# COMPACT_ATOMS: atom_id res chain seq x y z
N MET A 1 4.90 11.96 -4.54
CA MET A 1 5.29 11.92 -3.12
C MET A 1 4.94 10.53 -2.64
N ALA A 2 5.87 9.87 -1.98
CA ALA A 2 5.72 8.56 -1.37
C ALA A 2 6.32 8.63 0.04
N CYS A 3 5.86 7.77 0.94
CA CYS A 3 6.42 7.62 2.28
C CYS A 3 6.18 6.19 2.75
N ASP A 4 6.96 5.73 3.73
CA ASP A 4 6.71 4.45 4.38
C ASP A 4 5.31 4.43 5.04
N ALA A 5 4.44 3.55 4.55
CA ALA A 5 3.06 3.40 5.02
C ALA A 5 2.97 2.72 6.40
N THR A 6 4.03 2.07 6.86
CA THR A 6 4.13 1.48 8.20
C THR A 6 4.57 2.51 9.26
N ASN A 7 4.98 3.72 8.83
CA ASN A 7 5.43 4.80 9.72
C ASN A 7 4.33 5.87 9.90
N PRO A 8 3.60 5.89 11.03
CA PRO A 8 2.48 6.81 11.23
C PRO A 8 2.88 8.28 11.18
N LYS A 9 4.10 8.61 11.67
CA LYS A 9 4.61 9.99 11.64
C LYS A 9 4.81 10.48 10.20
N ALA A 10 5.34 9.61 9.33
CA ALA A 10 5.56 9.95 7.93
C ALA A 10 4.23 10.14 7.18
N VAL A 11 3.26 9.26 7.41
CA VAL A 11 1.93 9.34 6.81
C VAL A 11 1.18 10.61 7.26
N SER A 12 1.19 10.90 8.56
CA SER A 12 0.56 12.09 9.13
C SER A 12 1.16 13.39 8.59
N GLU A 13 2.50 13.45 8.48
CA GLU A 13 3.18 14.61 7.90
C GLU A 13 2.87 14.77 6.40
N LEU A 14 2.78 13.66 5.65
CA LEU A 14 2.36 13.70 4.26
C LEU A 14 0.93 14.24 4.12
N ARG A 15 -0.02 13.81 4.97
CA ARG A 15 -1.39 14.35 5.00
C ARG A 15 -1.41 15.84 5.25
N ARG A 16 -0.70 16.28 6.30
CA ARG A 16 -0.59 17.68 6.68
C ARG A 16 -0.10 18.54 5.51
N ARG A 17 0.95 18.09 4.81
CA ARG A 17 1.51 18.80 3.64
C ARG A 17 0.59 18.76 2.42
N LYS A 18 -0.15 17.67 2.23
CA LYS A 18 -1.06 17.48 1.08
C LYS A 18 -2.44 18.10 1.29
N LEU A 19 -2.76 18.57 2.49
CA LEU A 19 -4.09 19.04 2.89
C LEU A 19 -5.19 18.02 2.55
N ARG A 20 -4.85 16.72 2.70
CA ARG A 20 -5.73 15.60 2.36
C ARG A 20 -6.15 14.93 3.65
N VAL A 21 -7.24 15.43 4.25
CA VAL A 21 -7.71 15.04 5.58
C VAL A 21 -8.09 13.56 5.61
N ASP A 22 -9.17 13.18 4.93
CA ASP A 22 -9.70 11.81 5.05
C ASP A 22 -9.50 10.93 3.82
N LYS A 23 -9.23 11.52 2.65
CA LYS A 23 -9.17 10.74 1.41
C LYS A 23 -8.02 9.71 1.50
N PRO A 24 -8.27 8.40 1.34
CA PRO A 24 -7.27 7.35 1.50
C PRO A 24 -6.08 7.52 0.55
N PHE A 25 -4.90 7.07 0.96
CA PHE A 25 -3.75 6.92 0.07
C PHE A 25 -3.75 5.54 -0.59
N ALA A 26 -3.22 5.49 -1.81
CA ALA A 26 -2.92 4.22 -2.46
C ALA A 26 -1.54 3.75 -2.00
N LEU A 27 -1.39 2.45 -1.84
CA LEU A 27 -0.19 1.77 -1.41
C LEU A 27 0.44 0.99 -2.56
N MET A 28 1.76 0.98 -2.63
CA MET A 28 2.50 0.07 -3.49
C MET A 28 3.27 -0.94 -2.64
N MET A 29 3.04 -2.23 -2.90
CA MET A 29 3.70 -3.34 -2.19
C MET A 29 4.56 -4.15 -3.15
N ALA A 30 5.63 -4.77 -2.67
CA ALA A 30 6.64 -5.39 -3.53
C ALA A 30 6.13 -6.61 -4.30
N ASN A 31 5.30 -7.44 -3.67
CA ASN A 31 4.83 -8.71 -4.20
C ASN A 31 3.52 -9.16 -3.52
N MET A 32 2.97 -10.29 -3.95
CA MET A 32 1.71 -10.82 -3.42
C MET A 32 1.79 -11.23 -1.94
N GLU A 33 2.94 -11.72 -1.49
CA GLU A 33 3.15 -12.14 -0.09
C GLU A 33 3.02 -10.95 0.86
N SER A 34 3.62 -9.80 0.52
CA SER A 34 3.46 -8.55 1.26
C SER A 34 1.99 -8.08 1.30
N ILE A 35 1.24 -8.24 0.20
CA ILE A 35 -0.19 -7.89 0.16
C ILE A 35 -0.99 -8.80 1.10
N GLN A 36 -0.75 -10.11 1.05
CA GLN A 36 -1.44 -11.09 1.88
C GLN A 36 -1.15 -10.94 3.37
N ALA A 37 0.00 -10.36 3.74
CA ALA A 37 0.31 -10.03 5.13
C ALA A 37 -0.56 -8.89 5.71
N HIS A 38 -1.17 -8.06 4.84
CA HIS A 38 -1.91 -6.88 5.26
C HIS A 38 -3.38 -6.85 4.82
N CYS A 39 -3.74 -7.62 3.79
CA CYS A 39 -5.06 -7.61 3.18
C CYS A 39 -5.57 -9.04 2.93
N GLN A 40 -6.88 -9.21 3.02
CA GLN A 40 -7.55 -10.39 2.47
C GLN A 40 -7.57 -10.30 0.95
N LEU A 41 -7.46 -11.45 0.29
CA LEU A 41 -7.33 -11.51 -1.15
C LEU A 41 -8.18 -12.64 -1.74
N THR A 42 -9.06 -12.29 -2.66
CA THR A 42 -9.79 -13.23 -3.51
C THR A 42 -8.98 -13.52 -4.78
N ARG A 43 -9.34 -14.61 -5.47
CA ARG A 43 -8.72 -14.96 -6.76
C ARG A 43 -8.93 -13.89 -7.84
N ALA A 44 -10.07 -13.20 -7.82
CA ALA A 44 -10.39 -12.16 -8.79
C ALA A 44 -9.53 -10.90 -8.55
N GLU A 45 -9.37 -10.49 -7.29
CA GLU A 45 -8.51 -9.36 -6.91
C GLU A 45 -7.03 -9.66 -7.20
N GLN A 46 -6.58 -10.89 -6.94
CA GLN A 46 -5.24 -11.33 -7.32
C GLN A 46 -5.01 -11.19 -8.83
N ALA A 47 -5.94 -11.71 -9.65
CA ALA A 47 -5.83 -11.63 -11.09
C ALA A 47 -5.80 -10.17 -11.59
N LEU A 48 -6.54 -9.26 -10.94
CA LEU A 48 -6.50 -7.83 -11.26
C LEU A 48 -5.14 -7.21 -10.89
N LEU A 49 -4.59 -7.49 -9.71
CA LEU A 49 -3.27 -7.00 -9.30
C LEU A 49 -2.16 -7.55 -10.21
N GLU A 50 -2.31 -8.79 -10.67
CA GLU A 50 -1.37 -9.47 -11.56
C GLU A 50 -1.49 -9.06 -13.04
N SER A 51 -2.59 -8.37 -13.39
CA SER A 51 -2.82 -7.85 -14.74
C SER A 51 -1.69 -6.92 -15.20
N ARG A 52 -1.55 -6.79 -16.52
CA ARG A 52 -0.51 -5.94 -17.11
C ARG A 52 -0.69 -4.48 -16.73
N GLU A 53 -1.93 -4.05 -16.53
CA GLU A 53 -2.30 -2.69 -16.16
C GLU A 53 -1.85 -2.33 -14.73
N ARG A 54 -1.63 -3.34 -13.87
CA ARG A 54 -1.24 -3.18 -12.46
C ARG A 54 -2.07 -2.10 -11.73
N PRO A 55 -3.41 -2.20 -11.75
CA PRO A 55 -4.30 -1.19 -11.18
C PRO A 55 -4.18 -1.12 -9.65
N ILE A 56 -4.69 -0.03 -9.09
CA ILE A 56 -4.99 0.06 -7.65
C ILE A 56 -6.29 -0.72 -7.41
N VAL A 57 -6.20 -1.79 -6.62
CA VAL A 57 -7.33 -2.62 -6.22
C VAL A 57 -7.66 -2.32 -4.76
N ILE A 58 -8.95 -2.20 -4.45
CA ILE A 58 -9.42 -1.98 -3.08
C ILE A 58 -9.58 -3.33 -2.41
N LEU A 59 -8.84 -3.56 -1.33
CA LEU A 59 -8.78 -4.84 -0.62
C LEU A 59 -9.20 -4.66 0.83
N GLU A 60 -9.82 -5.69 1.40
CA GLU A 60 -10.16 -5.73 2.82
C GLU A 60 -8.89 -5.83 3.68
N ARG A 61 -8.75 -4.92 4.66
CA ARG A 61 -7.60 -4.86 5.55
C ARG A 61 -7.68 -5.97 6.60
N LEU A 62 -6.56 -6.64 6.86
CA LEU A 62 -6.44 -7.57 7.99
C LEU A 62 -6.33 -6.81 9.33
N PRO A 63 -6.93 -7.33 10.42
CA PRO A 63 -6.86 -6.71 11.74
C PRO A 63 -5.42 -6.46 12.24
N ASP A 64 -4.52 -7.40 11.94
CA ASP A 64 -3.12 -7.37 12.41
C ASP A 64 -2.17 -6.61 11.47
N SER A 65 -2.71 -5.91 10.48
CA SER A 65 -1.92 -5.15 9.52
C SER A 65 -1.14 -4.01 10.19
N THR A 66 0.18 -4.00 9.98
CA THR A 66 1.10 -2.97 10.50
C THR A 66 1.01 -1.63 9.76
N ILE A 67 0.25 -1.56 8.67
CA ILE A 67 0.00 -0.33 7.91
C ILE A 67 -0.67 0.70 8.82
N SER A 68 -0.20 1.95 8.81
CA SER A 68 -0.79 3.00 9.64
C SER A 68 -2.30 3.16 9.35
N VAL A 69 -3.11 3.28 10.40
CA VAL A 69 -4.54 3.64 10.28
C VAL A 69 -4.74 4.97 9.55
N ASP A 70 -3.75 5.86 9.64
CA ASP A 70 -3.75 7.13 8.94
C ASP A 70 -3.64 6.96 7.42
N VAL A 71 -3.33 5.80 6.87
CA VAL A 71 -3.35 5.60 5.41
C VAL A 71 -4.77 5.69 4.84
N ALA A 72 -5.75 5.16 5.57
CA ALA A 72 -7.16 5.18 5.20
C ALA A 72 -8.03 5.39 6.46
N PRO A 73 -8.09 6.62 7.02
CA PRO A 73 -8.80 6.90 8.25
C PRO A 73 -10.28 6.51 8.14
N GLY A 74 -10.78 5.74 9.12
CA GLY A 74 -12.18 5.30 9.17
C GLY A 74 -12.59 4.28 8.10
N GLN A 75 -11.64 3.70 7.36
CA GLN A 75 -11.92 2.68 6.35
C GLN A 75 -11.37 1.33 6.75
N HIS A 76 -12.11 0.29 6.39
CA HIS A 76 -11.71 -1.11 6.56
C HIS A 76 -10.95 -1.66 5.36
N THR A 77 -10.77 -0.85 4.31
CA THR A 77 -10.13 -1.24 3.07
C THR A 77 -8.87 -0.43 2.79
N LEU A 78 -7.94 -1.04 2.03
CA LEU A 78 -6.73 -0.42 1.54
C LEU A 78 -6.72 -0.45 0.01
N GLY A 79 -6.33 0.65 -0.62
CA GLY A 79 -6.06 0.67 -2.06
C GLY A 79 -4.62 0.24 -2.31
N VAL A 80 -4.42 -0.90 -2.96
CA VAL A 80 -3.10 -1.51 -3.15
C VAL A 80 -2.81 -1.74 -4.62
N MET A 81 -1.57 -1.51 -5.04
CA MET A 81 -1.08 -1.83 -6.37
C MET A 81 0.29 -2.52 -6.32
N LEU A 82 0.62 -3.25 -7.39
CA LEU A 82 1.94 -3.84 -7.58
C LEU A 82 2.88 -2.93 -8.40
N PRO A 83 4.20 -3.14 -8.34
CA PRO A 83 5.16 -2.37 -9.11
C PRO A 83 4.94 -2.62 -10.61
N TYR A 84 4.94 -1.53 -11.39
CA TYR A 84 4.64 -1.56 -12.83
C TYR A 84 5.72 -0.91 -13.71
N THR A 85 6.80 -0.41 -13.11
CA THR A 85 7.95 0.13 -13.83
C THR A 85 9.24 -0.48 -13.25
N PRO A 86 10.34 -0.57 -14.04
CA PRO A 86 11.63 -1.05 -13.53
C PRO A 86 12.11 -0.29 -12.29
N LEU A 87 11.86 1.03 -12.23
CA LEU A 87 12.20 1.84 -11.06
C LEU A 87 11.42 1.41 -9.82
N HIS A 88 10.12 1.12 -9.94
CA HIS A 88 9.33 0.63 -8.81
C HIS A 88 9.86 -0.69 -8.27
N HIS A 89 10.27 -1.61 -9.15
CA HIS A 89 10.89 -2.86 -8.73
C HIS A 89 12.23 -2.66 -8.00
N LEU A 90 13.03 -1.66 -8.41
CA LEU A 90 14.27 -1.33 -7.72
C LEU A 90 14.02 -0.68 -6.35
N LEU A 91 13.03 0.20 -6.25
CA LEU A 91 12.66 0.88 -5.01
C LEU A 91 12.06 -0.06 -3.96
N LEU A 92 11.30 -1.07 -4.38
CA LEU A 92 10.64 -2.03 -3.49
C LEU A 92 11.42 -3.35 -3.36
N LYS A 93 12.67 -3.38 -3.84
CA LYS A 93 13.53 -4.54 -3.65
C LYS A 93 13.82 -4.70 -2.15
N PRO A 94 13.52 -5.84 -1.53
CA PRO A 94 13.75 -6.04 -0.10
C PRO A 94 15.21 -5.80 0.28
N ALA A 95 15.44 -4.85 1.18
CA ALA A 95 16.72 -4.52 1.79
C ALA A 95 16.44 -3.96 3.19
N ALA A 96 17.41 -4.06 4.10
CA ALA A 96 17.20 -3.80 5.54
C ALA A 96 16.60 -2.41 5.86
N ASP A 97 16.80 -1.41 4.99
CA ASP A 97 16.36 -0.03 5.20
C ASP A 97 15.17 0.39 4.30
N PHE A 98 14.56 -0.54 3.57
CA PHE A 98 13.48 -0.23 2.62
C PHE A 98 12.10 -0.59 3.15
N PRO A 99 11.09 0.29 2.95
CA PRO A 99 9.76 0.07 3.48
C PRO A 99 9.03 -1.05 2.74
N GLU A 100 8.27 -1.84 3.49
CA GLU A 100 7.46 -2.95 2.98
C GLU A 100 6.26 -2.45 2.14
N ALA A 101 5.79 -1.23 2.43
CA ALA A 101 4.72 -0.56 1.72
C ALA A 101 5.00 0.94 1.56
N LEU A 102 4.87 1.44 0.32
CA LEU A 102 5.08 2.84 -0.09
C LEU A 102 3.77 3.59 -0.39
#